data_AF-A0AAW0W8Z1-F1
#
_entry.id   AF-A0AAW0W8Z1-F1
#
_cell.length_a   1.000
_cell.length_b   1.000
_cell.length_c   1.000
_cell.angle_alpha   90.00
_cell.angle_beta   90.00
_cell.angle_gamma   90.00
#
_symmetry.space_group_name_H-M   'P 1'
#
loop_
_entity.id
_entity.type
_entity.pdbx_description
1 polymer ?
#
loop_
_entity_poly.entity_id
_entity_poly.type
_entity_poly.pdbx_seq_one_letter_code
_entity_poly.pdbx_strand_id
1 'polypeptide(L)'
;MTSGGTSPAATTLAFSENTLAQINLSEGITLLQLINKFKETIIGEVNIEAALKWAKENEAETVVVLTHKFEQLGIYSGAQSLQQLNEKNNTNIRLVLCGLGTKHVHPQHTDNFLLVLGFDQRTPSIIRAFHERHF
;
A
#
# COMPACT_ATOMS: atom_id res chain seq x y z
N MET A 1 22.14 -16.71 15.12
CA MET A 1 22.37 -16.43 13.69
C MET A 1 21.70 -15.12 13.37
N THR A 2 22.47 -14.15 12.91
CA THR A 2 22.05 -12.76 12.69
C THR A 2 21.14 -12.66 11.47
N SER A 3 19.83 -12.49 11.67
CA SER A 3 18.92 -12.08 10.60
C SER A 3 19.09 -10.57 10.39
N GLY A 4 20.19 -10.18 9.74
CA GLY A 4 20.34 -8.87 9.14
C GLY A 4 19.38 -8.76 7.95
N GLY A 5 18.09 -8.62 8.23
CA GLY A 5 17.12 -8.24 7.21
C GLY A 5 17.35 -6.76 6.93
N THR A 6 18.03 -6.44 5.82
CA THR A 6 17.94 -5.11 5.25
C THR A 6 16.46 -4.83 5.03
N SER A 7 15.90 -3.87 5.77
CA SER A 7 14.53 -3.43 5.53
C SER A 7 14.47 -3.00 4.05
N PRO A 8 13.55 -3.54 3.23
CA PRO A 8 13.50 -3.18 1.82
C PRO A 8 13.37 -1.66 1.70
N ALA A 9 14.02 -1.09 0.68
CA ALA A 9 13.91 0.33 0.39
C ALA A 9 12.43 0.67 0.17
N ALA A 10 11.84 1.41 1.10
CA ALA A 10 10.43 1.74 1.08
C ALA A 10 10.26 3.24 0.89
N THR A 11 9.63 3.63 -0.22
CA THR A 11 9.23 5.01 -0.47
C THR A 11 7.86 5.25 0.12
N THR A 12 7.75 6.20 1.05
CA THR A 12 6.47 6.59 1.64
C THR A 12 5.87 7.74 0.85
N LEU A 13 4.62 7.58 0.43
CA LEU A 13 3.87 8.59 -0.31
C LEU A 13 2.60 8.93 0.46
N ALA A 14 2.25 10.22 0.48
CA ALA A 14 0.88 10.65 0.66
C ALA A 14 0.27 10.93 -0.70
N PHE A 15 -0.94 10.45 -0.92
CA PHE A 15 -1.62 10.67 -2.19
C PHE A 15 -3.12 10.82 -1.99
N SER A 16 -3.72 11.70 -2.81
CA SER A 16 -5.16 11.91 -2.99
C SER A 16 -5.50 11.89 -4.48
N GLU A 17 -6.74 12.20 -4.85
CA GLU A 17 -7.19 12.36 -6.23
C GLU A 17 -6.22 13.16 -7.12
N ASN A 18 -5.71 14.28 -6.60
CA ASN A 18 -5.01 15.29 -7.40
C ASN A 18 -3.56 15.52 -6.97
N THR A 19 -3.12 14.91 -5.89
CA THR A 19 -1.78 15.13 -5.33
C THR A 19 -1.12 13.82 -4.95
N LEU A 20 0.17 13.71 -5.26
CA LEU A 20 1.05 12.66 -4.78
C LEU A 20 2.32 13.35 -4.30
N ALA A 21 2.65 13.17 -3.03
CA ALA A 21 3.79 13.79 -2.38
C ALA A 21 4.59 12.72 -1.64
N GLN A 22 5.90 12.68 -1.90
CA GLN A 22 6.79 11.83 -1.14
C GLN A 22 6.98 12.38 0.27
N ILE A 23 6.77 11.53 1.26
CA ILE A 23 7.04 11.83 2.67
C ILE A 23 8.40 11.24 2.99
N ASN A 24 9.39 12.12 3.11
CA ASN A 24 10.74 11.73 3.52
C ASN A 24 10.74 11.38 5.01
N LEU A 25 10.82 10.08 5.29
CA LEU A 25 10.99 9.53 6.63
C LEU A 25 12.47 9.27 6.88
N SER A 26 13.01 9.86 7.93
CA SER A 26 14.38 9.62 8.37
C SER A 26 14.43 8.42 9.31
N GLU A 27 15.54 7.69 9.27
CA GLU A 27 15.85 6.69 10.30
C GLU A 27 15.85 7.35 11.70
N GLY A 28 15.29 6.67 12.70
CA GLY A 28 15.15 7.22 14.06
C GLY A 28 14.01 8.22 14.27
N ILE A 29 13.12 8.43 13.28
CA ILE A 29 11.92 9.24 13.48
C ILE A 29 11.01 8.62 14.56
N THR A 30 10.53 9.45 15.48
CA THR A 30 9.61 9.00 16.54
C THR A 30 8.19 8.87 16.04
N LEU A 31 7.37 8.04 16.70
CA LEU A 31 5.93 7.93 16.40
C LEU A 31 5.21 9.27 16.49
N LEU A 32 5.55 10.11 17.48
CA LEU A 32 4.96 11.44 17.64
C LEU A 32 5.32 12.36 16.46
N GLN A 33 6.57 12.34 15.99
CA GLN A 33 6.98 13.11 14.82
C GLN A 33 6.30 12.62 13.54
N LEU A 34 6.11 11.32 13.38
CA LEU A 34 5.32 10.74 12.28
C LEU A 34 3.89 11.29 12.30
N ILE A 35 3.21 11.20 13.45
CA ILE A 35 1.84 11.69 13.61
C ILE A 35 1.74 13.17 13.22
N ASN A 36 2.69 14.01 13.66
CA ASN A 36 2.67 15.44 13.33
C ASN A 36 2.86 15.68 11.83
N LYS A 37 3.79 14.98 11.16
CA LYS A 37 3.96 15.07 9.70
C LYS A 37 2.69 14.67 8.94
N PHE A 38 2.03 13.58 9.36
CA PHE A 38 0.81 13.11 8.67
C PHE A 38 -0.41 14.01 8.93
N LYS A 39 -0.53 14.66 10.09
CA LYS A 39 -1.62 15.61 10.39
C LYS A 39 -1.60 16.85 9.49
N GLU A 40 -0.41 17.30 9.12
CA GLU A 40 -0.22 18.45 8.23
C GLU A 40 -0.52 18.11 6.76
N THR A 41 -0.64 16.82 6.45
CA THR A 41 -0.92 16.35 5.09
C THR A 41 -2.43 16.25 4.91
N ILE A 42 -3.04 17.27 4.29
CA ILE A 42 -4.47 17.22 3.90
C ILE A 42 -4.58 16.32 2.67
N ILE A 43 -5.35 15.24 2.78
CA ILE A 43 -5.50 14.25 1.72
C ILE A 43 -7.00 14.09 1.41
N GLY A 44 -7.37 14.32 0.15
CA GLY A 44 -8.71 14.06 -0.40
C GLY A 44 -9.00 12.57 -0.59
N GLU A 45 -9.89 12.21 -1.51
CA GLU A 45 -10.21 10.79 -1.75
C GLU A 45 -9.00 9.99 -2.25
N VAL A 46 -8.96 8.70 -1.90
CA VAL A 46 -7.85 7.81 -2.21
C VAL A 46 -7.93 7.35 -3.66
N ASN A 47 -6.98 7.79 -4.49
CA ASN A 47 -6.86 7.36 -5.88
C ASN A 47 -5.80 6.25 -6.03
N ILE A 48 -6.25 5.00 -6.08
CA ILE A 48 -5.39 3.82 -6.23
C ILE A 48 -4.68 3.81 -7.59
N GLU A 49 -5.33 4.30 -8.65
CA GLU A 49 -4.73 4.33 -9.99
C GLU A 49 -3.50 5.23 -10.05
N ALA A 50 -3.54 6.37 -9.36
CA ALA A 50 -2.39 7.27 -9.25
C ALA A 50 -1.20 6.57 -8.56
N ALA A 51 -1.44 5.82 -7.48
CA ALA A 51 -0.40 5.07 -6.79
C ALA A 51 0.18 3.95 -7.67
N LEU A 52 -0.66 3.23 -8.41
CA LEU A 52 -0.23 2.19 -9.33
C LEU A 52 0.56 2.74 -10.52
N LYS A 53 0.14 3.89 -11.07
CA LYS A 53 0.88 4.60 -12.12
C LYS A 53 2.27 5.02 -11.63
N TRP A 54 2.34 5.63 -10.45
CA TRP A 54 3.61 6.00 -9.83
C TRP A 54 4.51 4.78 -9.63
N ALA A 55 3.95 3.67 -9.15
CA ALA A 55 4.70 2.44 -8.91
C ALA A 55 5.31 1.89 -10.19
N LYS A 56 4.57 1.91 -11.30
CA LYS A 56 5.11 1.55 -12.62
C LYS A 56 6.27 2.47 -13.03
N GLU A 57 6.08 3.79 -12.92
CA GLU A 57 7.09 4.78 -13.32
C GLU A 57 8.38 4.70 -12.51
N ASN A 58 8.30 4.16 -11.28
CA ASN A 58 9.43 4.00 -10.36
C ASN A 58 9.84 2.54 -10.15
N GLU A 59 9.37 1.62 -11.01
CA GLU A 59 9.70 0.19 -10.98
C GLU A 59 9.45 -0.48 -9.61
N ALA A 60 8.45 -0.01 -8.86
CA ALA A 60 8.11 -0.56 -7.56
C ALA A 60 7.36 -1.89 -7.70
N GLU A 61 7.83 -2.91 -7.00
CA GLU A 61 7.26 -4.26 -7.07
C GLU A 61 5.97 -4.44 -6.28
N THR A 62 5.78 -3.65 -5.22
CA THR A 62 4.65 -3.80 -4.30
C THR A 62 4.20 -2.43 -3.81
N VAL A 63 2.90 -2.18 -3.95
CA VAL A 63 2.22 -0.98 -3.48
C VAL A 63 1.37 -1.35 -2.28
N VAL A 64 1.62 -0.70 -1.14
CA VAL A 64 0.79 -0.86 0.06
C VAL A 64 0.00 0.43 0.29
N VAL A 65 -1.31 0.36 0.11
CA VAL A 65 -2.21 1.49 0.34
C VAL A 65 -2.79 1.39 1.75
N LEU A 66 -2.49 2.40 2.57
CA LEU A 66 -3.06 2.55 3.91
C LEU A 66 -4.17 3.61 3.86
N THR A 67 -5.38 3.24 4.27
CA THR A 67 -6.49 4.20 4.42
C THR A 67 -7.40 3.84 5.58
N HIS A 68 -8.15 4.82 6.09
CA HIS A 68 -9.12 4.60 7.16
C HIS A 68 -10.20 3.61 6.75
N LYS A 69 -10.84 3.82 5.60
CA LYS A 69 -11.93 2.97 5.11
C LYS A 69 -11.76 2.73 3.62
N PHE A 70 -11.94 1.47 3.21
CA PHE A 70 -12.24 1.14 1.83
C PHE A 70 -13.74 0.90 1.67
N GLU A 71 -14.29 1.41 0.57
CA GLU A 71 -15.59 1.00 0.09
C GLU A 71 -15.45 -0.17 -0.87
N GLN A 72 -16.48 -1.03 -0.96
CA GLN A 72 -16.42 -2.23 -1.80
C GLN A 72 -16.15 -1.88 -3.27
N LEU A 73 -16.70 -0.76 -3.75
CA LEU A 73 -16.42 -0.25 -5.09
C LEU A 73 -14.95 0.13 -5.28
N GLY A 74 -14.33 0.77 -4.28
CA GLY A 74 -12.91 1.14 -4.30
C GLY A 74 -11.96 -0.05 -4.25
N ILE A 75 -12.35 -1.12 -3.56
CA ILE A 75 -11.61 -2.40 -3.55
C ILE A 75 -11.64 -3.04 -4.94
N TYR A 76 -12.84 -3.13 -5.53
CA TYR A 76 -13.03 -3.72 -6.85
C TYR A 76 -12.31 -2.93 -7.94
N SER A 77 -12.46 -1.60 -7.94
CA SER A 77 -11.75 -0.74 -8.90
C SER A 77 -10.24 -0.86 -8.75
N GLY A 78 -9.71 -0.85 -7.52
CA GLY A 78 -8.27 -1.04 -7.29
C GLY A 78 -7.74 -2.37 -7.84
N ALA A 79 -8.45 -3.47 -7.63
CA ALA A 79 -8.08 -4.78 -8.18
C ALA A 79 -8.14 -4.81 -9.71
N GLN A 80 -9.18 -4.21 -10.30
CA GLN A 80 -9.34 -4.13 -11.75
C GLN A 80 -8.25 -3.25 -12.40
N SER A 81 -7.96 -2.08 -11.84
CA SER A 81 -6.93 -1.17 -12.35
C SER A 81 -5.54 -1.79 -12.26
N LEU A 82 -5.26 -2.59 -11.21
CA LEU A 82 -4.03 -3.38 -11.13
C LEU A 82 -3.94 -4.40 -12.27
N GLN A 83 -4.99 -5.19 -12.48
CA GLN A 83 -5.02 -6.20 -13.53
C GLN A 83 -4.76 -5.57 -14.90
N GLN A 84 -5.50 -4.50 -15.23
CA GLN A 84 -5.34 -3.78 -16.49
C GLN A 84 -3.94 -3.20 -16.65
N LEU A 85 -3.35 -2.66 -15.58
CA LEU A 85 -1.98 -2.13 -15.63
C LEU A 85 -0.97 -3.24 -15.92
N ASN A 86 -1.06 -4.37 -15.22
CA ASN A 86 -0.13 -5.49 -15.39
C ASN A 86 -0.24 -6.11 -16.78
N GLU A 87 -1.46 -6.35 -17.27
CA GLU A 87 -1.69 -6.89 -18.62
C GLU A 87 -1.20 -5.93 -19.71
N LYS A 88 -1.56 -4.64 -19.61
CA LYS A 88 -1.21 -3.64 -20.63
C LYS A 88 0.29 -3.38 -20.73
N ASN A 89 1.00 -3.45 -19.62
CA ASN A 89 2.41 -3.05 -19.54
C ASN A 89 3.37 -4.24 -19.35
N ASN A 90 2.85 -5.47 -19.35
CA ASN A 90 3.60 -6.68 -19.04
C ASN A 90 4.39 -6.56 -17.72
N THR A 91 3.73 -6.02 -16.69
CA THR A 91 4.31 -5.85 -15.34
C THR A 91 3.74 -6.89 -14.38
N ASN A 92 4.38 -7.02 -13.22
CA ASN A 92 4.00 -7.96 -12.17
C ASN A 92 3.91 -7.25 -10.81
N ILE A 93 3.37 -6.02 -10.84
CA ILE A 93 3.18 -5.20 -9.66
C ILE A 93 2.17 -5.88 -8.75
N ARG A 94 2.41 -5.81 -7.43
CA ARG A 94 1.49 -6.30 -6.41
C ARG A 94 0.82 -5.14 -5.69
N LEU A 95 -0.46 -5.27 -5.37
CA LEU A 95 -1.23 -4.29 -4.60
C LEU A 95 -1.70 -4.90 -3.28
N VAL A 96 -1.42 -4.20 -2.19
CA VAL A 96 -1.98 -4.47 -0.88
C VAL A 96 -2.88 -3.32 -0.48
N LEU A 97 -4.16 -3.61 -0.23
CA LEU A 97 -5.10 -2.68 0.37
C LEU A 97 -5.20 -2.98 1.86
N CYS A 98 -4.78 -2.04 2.70
CA CYS A 98 -4.79 -2.16 4.15
C CYS A 98 -5.76 -1.15 4.77
N GLY A 99 -6.94 -1.64 5.15
CA GLY A 99 -8.01 -0.82 5.73
C GLY A 99 -7.88 -0.71 7.25
N LEU A 100 -7.57 0.48 7.77
CA LEU A 100 -7.29 0.69 9.20
C LEU A 100 -8.53 0.67 10.11
N GLY A 101 -9.69 1.05 9.57
CA GLY A 101 -11.00 1.09 10.26
C GLY A 101 -12.12 0.48 9.41
N THR A 102 -11.76 -0.30 8.39
CA THR A 102 -12.71 -0.92 7.47
C THR A 102 -13.45 -2.05 8.19
N LYS A 103 -14.79 -1.97 8.23
CA LYS A 103 -15.65 -3.00 8.82
C LYS A 103 -16.33 -3.81 7.70
N HIS A 104 -16.67 -5.06 7.99
CA HIS A 104 -17.48 -5.92 7.10
C HIS A 104 -16.87 -6.21 5.73
N VAL A 105 -15.54 -6.12 5.63
CA VAL A 105 -14.81 -6.53 4.43
C VAL A 105 -14.15 -7.87 4.69
N HIS A 106 -14.42 -8.83 3.82
CA HIS A 106 -13.74 -10.12 3.87
C HIS A 106 -12.35 -9.97 3.24
N PRO A 107 -11.28 -10.44 3.92
CA PRO A 107 -9.97 -10.54 3.29
C PRO A 107 -10.06 -11.29 1.96
N GLN A 108 -9.39 -10.77 0.95
CA GLN A 108 -9.36 -11.31 -0.40
C GLN A 108 -7.92 -11.33 -0.88
N HIS A 109 -7.54 -12.34 -1.66
CA HIS A 109 -6.24 -12.38 -2.28
C HIS A 109 -6.29 -13.03 -3.67
N THR A 110 -5.38 -12.60 -4.52
CA THR A 110 -4.94 -13.24 -5.77
C THR A 110 -3.41 -13.20 -5.78
N ASP A 111 -2.76 -13.70 -6.83
CA ASP A 111 -1.29 -13.66 -6.94
C ASP A 111 -0.69 -12.25 -6.82
N ASN A 112 -1.43 -11.22 -7.23
CA ASN A 112 -0.97 -9.84 -7.28
C ASN A 112 -1.83 -8.86 -6.46
N PHE A 113 -2.92 -9.31 -5.84
CA PHE A 113 -3.78 -8.47 -5.01
C PHE A 113 -3.96 -9.06 -3.61
N LEU A 114 -3.91 -8.22 -2.58
CA LEU A 114 -4.16 -8.61 -1.20
C LEU A 114 -4.96 -7.53 -0.47
N LEU A 115 -6.05 -7.93 0.18
CA LEU A 115 -6.87 -7.10 1.03
C LEU A 115 -6.78 -7.56 2.48
N VAL A 116 -6.29 -6.68 3.35
CA VAL A 116 -6.04 -6.96 4.76
C VAL A 116 -6.64 -5.88 5.66
N LEU A 117 -6.96 -6.27 6.89
CA LEU A 117 -7.32 -5.33 7.95
C LEU A 117 -6.05 -4.77 8.59
N GLY A 118 -6.01 -3.45 8.75
CA GLY A 118 -4.94 -2.78 9.47
C GLY A 118 -5.00 -3.03 10.97
N PHE A 119 -3.92 -2.67 11.67
CA PHE A 119 -3.78 -2.79 13.13
C PHE A 119 -3.89 -4.22 13.73
N ASP A 120 -4.04 -5.29 12.95
CA ASP A 120 -3.79 -6.67 13.42
C ASP A 120 -2.28 -6.92 13.50
N GLN A 121 -1.81 -7.49 14.60
CA GLN A 121 -0.39 -7.80 14.86
C GLN A 121 0.24 -8.71 13.80
N ARG A 122 -0.56 -9.50 13.08
CA ARG A 122 -0.10 -10.42 12.03
C ARG A 122 -0.04 -9.77 10.66
N THR A 123 -0.70 -8.63 10.46
CA THR A 123 -0.76 -7.95 9.15
C THR A 123 0.62 -7.68 8.55
N PRO A 124 1.63 -7.19 9.29
CA PRO A 124 2.97 -7.01 8.74
C PRO A 124 3.60 -8.30 8.20
N SER A 125 3.43 -9.43 8.91
CA SER A 125 3.96 -10.73 8.48
C SER A 125 3.24 -11.26 7.23
N ILE A 126 1.93 -11.04 7.15
CA ILE A 126 1.11 -11.39 5.98
C ILE A 126 1.56 -10.57 4.76
N ILE A 127 1.72 -9.25 4.90
CA ILE A 127 2.19 -8.39 3.80
C ILE A 127 3.58 -8.83 3.32
N ARG A 128 4.47 -9.18 4.26
CA ARG A 128 5.81 -9.67 3.94
C ARG A 128 5.78 -10.98 3.15
N ALA A 129 5.03 -11.98 3.63
CA ALA A 129 4.91 -13.26 2.95
C ALA A 129 4.29 -13.09 1.54
N PHE A 130 3.36 -12.16 1.37
CA PHE A 130 2.76 -11.85 0.08
C PHE A 130 3.76 -11.22 -0.90
N HIS A 131 4.56 -10.26 -0.43
CA HIS A 131 5.65 -9.68 -1.22
C HIS A 131 6.68 -10.75 -1.65
N GLU A 132 7.11 -11.60 -0.71
CA GLU A 132 8.08 -12.67 -0.93
C GLU A 132 7.53 -13.88 -1.73
N ARG A 133 6.24 -13.88 -2.10
CA ARG A 133 5.55 -15.01 -2.78
C ARG A 133 5.57 -16.32 -1.98
N HIS A 134 5.39 -16.22 -0.67
CA HIS A 134 5.27 -17.35 0.25
C HIS A 134 3.81 -17.71 0.60
N PHE A 135 2.85 -17.30 -0.25
CA PHE A 135 1.42 -17.62 -0.12
C PHE A 135 1.06 -18.88 -0.91
#